data_AF-A0A349WCH3-F1
#
_entry.id   AF-A0A349WCH3-F1
#
_cell.length_a   1.000
_cell.length_b   1.000
_cell.length_c   1.000
_cell.angle_alpha   90.00
_cell.angle_beta   90.00
_cell.angle_gamma   90.00
#
_symmetry.space_group_name_H-M   'P 1'
#
loop_
_entity.id
_entity.type
_entity.pdbx_description
1 polymer ?
#
loop_
_entity_poly.entity_id
_entity_poly.type
_entity_poly.pdbx_seq_one_letter_code
_entity_poly.pdbx_strand_id
1 'polypeptide(L)'
;GGWLHATFGIILTFTPTGAVIAATVVAFPLVFKPARAAFEAVDPQLQDAARVLGISEAGVFWRVTLPLAWRGILAGVLLGFARALGEFGATLMVAGSIPGKTQTLSIAVYEAVQAGQDDVANLLVLITSVVCVAVLLAVGKLAPGRVATR
;
A
#
# COMPACT_ATOMS: atom_id res chain seq x y z
N GLY A 1 -1.13 22.91 -11.54
CA GLY A 1 0.27 22.91 -12.01
C GLY A 1 1.00 24.20 -11.62
N GLY A 2 0.60 25.35 -12.18
CA GLY A 2 1.34 26.61 -12.06
C GLY A 2 1.60 27.10 -10.63
N TRP A 3 0.64 26.99 -9.71
CA TRP A 3 0.80 27.47 -8.33
C TRP A 3 1.82 26.66 -7.52
N LEU A 4 1.84 25.33 -7.66
CA LEU A 4 2.79 24.47 -6.94
C LEU A 4 4.23 24.61 -7.47
N HIS A 5 4.38 24.82 -8.78
CA HIS A 5 5.67 25.13 -9.40
C HIS A 5 6.17 26.52 -8.99
N ALA A 6 5.29 27.52 -8.95
CA ALA A 6 5.64 28.89 -8.58
C ALA A 6 5.96 29.06 -7.09
N THR A 7 5.35 28.28 -6.19
CA THR A 7 5.55 28.41 -4.74
C THR A 7 6.57 27.40 -4.18
N PHE A 8 6.65 26.19 -4.74
CA PHE A 8 7.51 25.11 -4.19
C PHE A 8 8.53 24.53 -5.19
N GLY A 9 8.50 24.89 -6.48
CA GLY A 9 9.38 24.32 -7.50
C GLY A 9 9.15 22.83 -7.78
N ILE A 10 8.05 22.24 -7.30
CA ILE A 10 7.77 20.81 -7.42
C ILE A 10 6.98 20.54 -8.70
N ILE A 11 7.59 19.77 -9.62
CA ILE A 11 6.93 19.22 -10.80
C ILE A 11 6.46 17.80 -10.45
N LEU A 12 5.15 17.65 -10.21
CA LEU A 12 4.53 16.34 -9.92
C LEU A 12 4.19 15.56 -11.19
N THR A 13 4.04 16.24 -12.32
CA THR A 13 3.73 15.63 -13.61
C THR A 13 5.00 15.01 -14.20
N PHE A 14 4.91 13.79 -14.75
CA PHE A 14 6.05 13.08 -15.35
C PHE A 14 7.20 12.71 -14.41
N THR A 15 6.93 12.62 -13.10
CA THR A 15 7.93 12.20 -12.11
C THR A 15 7.54 10.92 -11.39
N PRO A 16 8.52 10.10 -10.94
CA PRO A 16 8.24 8.92 -10.12
C PRO A 16 7.49 9.29 -8.83
N THR A 17 7.75 10.47 -8.27
CA THR A 17 7.06 10.99 -7.09
C THR A 17 5.56 11.19 -7.36
N GLY A 18 5.20 11.70 -8.54
CA GLY A 18 3.81 11.81 -8.97
C GLY A 18 3.11 10.45 -9.07
N ALA A 19 3.81 9.43 -9.58
CA ALA A 19 3.31 8.05 -9.63
C ALA A 19 3.05 7.49 -8.23
N VAL A 20 3.96 7.70 -7.29
CA VAL A 20 3.81 7.25 -5.89
C VAL A 20 2.61 7.91 -5.23
N ILE A 21 2.42 9.22 -5.41
CA ILE A 21 1.27 9.94 -4.85
C ILE A 21 -0.03 9.42 -5.45
N ALA A 22 -0.10 9.25 -6.77
CA ALA A 22 -1.28 8.71 -7.45
C ALA A 22 -1.66 7.33 -6.90
N ALA A 23 -0.68 6.40 -6.83
CA ALA A 23 -0.89 5.07 -6.29
C ALA A 23 -1.30 5.10 -4.80
N THR A 24 -0.72 6.01 -4.01
CA THR A 24 -1.05 6.16 -2.59
C THR A 24 -2.49 6.61 -2.39
N VAL A 25 -2.96 7.62 -3.13
CA VAL A 25 -4.34 8.12 -3.03
C VAL A 25 -5.35 7.02 -3.35
N VAL A 26 -5.07 6.21 -4.37
CA VAL A 26 -5.93 5.10 -4.78
C VAL A 26 -5.91 3.94 -3.77
N ALA A 27 -4.75 3.62 -3.19
CA ALA A 27 -4.60 2.53 -2.23
C ALA A 27 -5.01 2.90 -0.80
N PHE A 28 -5.00 4.19 -0.45
CA PHE A 28 -5.21 4.66 0.93
C PHE A 28 -6.49 4.14 1.59
N PRO A 29 -7.68 4.15 0.95
CA PRO A 29 -8.92 3.67 1.58
C PRO A 29 -8.87 2.18 1.95
N LEU A 30 -8.10 1.38 1.19
CA LEU A 30 -7.93 -0.06 1.40
C LEU A 30 -6.98 -0.36 2.56
N VAL A 31 -6.08 0.56 2.89
CA VAL A 31 -5.22 0.46 4.09
C VAL A 31 -5.95 1.00 5.32
N PHE A 32 -6.61 2.15 5.17
CA PHE A 32 -7.21 2.87 6.29
C PHE A 32 -8.34 2.10 6.96
N LYS A 33 -9.26 1.49 6.18
CA LYS A 33 -10.42 0.78 6.75
C LYS A 33 -10.00 -0.42 7.63
N PRO A 34 -9.13 -1.35 7.16
CA PRO A 34 -8.67 -2.45 8.00
C PRO A 34 -7.81 -2.00 9.18
N ALA A 35 -6.97 -0.97 9.00
CA ALA A 35 -6.17 -0.42 10.09
C ALA A 35 -7.06 0.15 11.20
N ARG A 36 -8.10 0.91 10.84
CA ARG A 36 -9.10 1.43 11.79
C ARG A 36 -9.81 0.29 12.51
N ALA A 37 -10.30 -0.71 11.79
CA ALA A 37 -10.95 -1.87 12.39
C ALA A 37 -10.00 -2.64 13.34
N ALA A 38 -8.71 -2.70 13.03
CA ALA A 38 -7.70 -3.32 13.87
C ALA A 38 -7.52 -2.59 15.22
N PHE A 39 -7.54 -1.26 15.19
CA PHE A 39 -7.49 -0.45 16.41
C PHE A 39 -8.78 -0.57 17.23
N GLU A 40 -9.95 -0.58 16.58
CA GLU A 40 -11.25 -0.75 17.25
C GLU A 40 -11.42 -2.15 17.86
N ALA A 41 -10.72 -3.16 17.34
CA ALA A 41 -10.73 -4.52 17.87
C ALA A 41 -9.85 -4.72 19.13
N VAL A 42 -9.04 -3.73 19.52
CA VAL A 42 -8.22 -3.81 20.74
C VAL A 42 -9.12 -3.69 21.97
N ASP A 43 -9.04 -4.67 22.86
CA ASP A 43 -9.82 -4.68 24.11
C ASP A 43 -9.52 -3.44 24.97
N PRO A 44 -10.53 -2.59 25.27
CA PRO A 44 -10.37 -1.43 26.13
C PRO A 44 -9.83 -1.79 27.53
N GLN A 45 -10.12 -2.98 28.04
CA GLN A 45 -9.67 -3.41 29.37
C GLN A 45 -8.14 -3.51 29.46
N LEU A 46 -7.47 -3.87 28.36
CA LEU A 46 -6.00 -3.91 28.30
C LEU A 46 -5.40 -2.51 28.35
N GLN A 47 -6.09 -1.53 27.76
CA GLN A 47 -5.66 -0.12 27.81
C GLN A 47 -5.90 0.46 29.20
N ASP A 48 -7.04 0.17 29.83
CA ASP A 48 -7.36 0.61 31.19
C ASP A 48 -6.41 0.01 32.22
N ALA A 49 -6.07 -1.29 32.11
CA ALA A 49 -5.07 -1.92 32.96
C ALA A 49 -3.70 -1.23 32.86
N ALA A 50 -3.28 -0.85 31.65
CA ALA A 50 -2.03 -0.11 31.44
C ALA A 50 -2.07 1.30 32.06
N ARG A 51 -3.23 1.99 32.00
CA ARG A 51 -3.43 3.27 32.69
C ARG A 51 -3.33 3.14 34.21
N VAL A 52 -3.93 2.10 34.78
CA VAL A 52 -3.86 1.81 36.23
C VAL A 52 -2.42 1.56 36.68
N LEU A 53 -1.60 0.94 35.84
CA LEU A 53 -0.16 0.74 36.07
C LEU A 53 0.68 2.03 35.92
N GLY A 54 0.06 3.19 35.70
CA GLY A 54 0.73 4.48 35.59
C GLY A 54 1.40 4.73 34.24
N ILE A 55 1.07 3.96 33.20
CA ILE A 55 1.60 4.17 31.85
C ILE A 55 0.87 5.38 31.23
N SER A 56 1.64 6.33 30.67
CA SER A 56 1.09 7.48 29.94
C SER A 56 0.35 7.06 28.68
N GLU A 57 -0.59 7.87 28.17
CA GLU A 57 -1.37 7.54 26.96
C GLU A 57 -0.49 7.20 25.75
N ALA A 58 0.64 7.90 25.57
CA ALA A 58 1.62 7.55 24.53
C ALA A 58 2.23 6.16 24.76
N GLY A 59 2.54 5.80 26.02
CA GLY A 59 3.01 4.48 26.38
C GLY A 59 1.96 3.39 26.14
N VAL A 60 0.69 3.65 26.43
CA VAL A 60 -0.43 2.73 26.15
C VAL A 60 -0.54 2.49 24.64
N PHE A 61 -0.48 3.55 23.84
CA PHE A 61 -0.53 3.44 22.38
C PHE A 61 0.61 2.57 21.83
N TRP A 62 1.87 2.89 22.18
CA TRP A 62 3.03 2.22 21.60
C TRP A 62 3.26 0.81 22.15
N ARG A 63 2.89 0.53 23.40
CA ARG A 63 3.16 -0.77 24.07
C ARG A 63 1.99 -1.73 24.09
N VAL A 64 0.75 -1.23 23.98
CA VAL A 64 -0.47 -2.05 24.07
C VAL A 64 -1.22 -2.00 22.75
N THR A 65 -1.73 -0.82 22.38
CA THR A 65 -2.65 -0.69 21.25
C THR A 65 -2.00 -1.03 19.91
N LEU A 66 -0.83 -0.46 19.61
CA LEU A 66 -0.15 -0.66 18.34
C LEU A 66 0.33 -2.11 18.15
N PRO A 67 0.99 -2.76 19.14
CA PRO A 67 1.37 -4.18 19.02
C PRO A 67 0.18 -5.12 18.89
N LEU A 68 -0.97 -4.82 19.50
CA LEU A 68 -2.18 -5.65 19.36
C LEU A 68 -2.86 -5.45 17.99
N ALA A 69 -2.90 -4.22 17.50
CA ALA A 69 -3.50 -3.88 16.21
C ALA A 69 -2.60 -4.19 14.99
N TRP A 70 -1.30 -4.47 15.21
CA TRP A 70 -0.29 -4.54 14.13
C TRP A 70 -0.67 -5.49 12.99
N ARG A 71 -1.36 -6.59 13.30
CA ARG A 71 -1.75 -7.62 12.32
C ARG A 71 -2.86 -7.15 11.40
N GLY A 72 -3.85 -6.45 11.95
CA GLY A 72 -4.93 -5.88 11.14
C GLY A 72 -4.42 -4.70 10.30
N ILE A 73 -3.46 -3.93 10.82
CA ILE A 73 -2.74 -2.92 10.03
C ILE A 73 -1.98 -3.58 8.89
N LEU A 74 -1.22 -4.64 9.16
CA LEU A 74 -0.48 -5.38 8.13
C LEU A 74 -1.41 -5.93 7.05
N ALA A 75 -2.56 -6.48 7.42
CA ALA A 75 -3.56 -6.96 6.46
C ALA A 75 -4.06 -5.83 5.55
N GLY A 76 -4.31 -4.64 6.12
CA GLY A 76 -4.66 -3.44 5.33
C GLY A 76 -3.55 -3.01 4.39
N VAL A 77 -2.30 -3.00 4.87
CA VAL A 77 -1.12 -2.67 4.06
C VAL A 77 -0.95 -3.64 2.90
N LEU A 78 -1.13 -4.94 3.12
CA LEU A 78 -1.05 -5.95 2.06
C LEU A 78 -2.13 -5.77 1.00
N LEU A 79 -3.35 -5.45 1.42
CA LEU A 79 -4.45 -5.17 0.49
C LEU A 79 -4.18 -3.89 -0.33
N GLY A 80 -3.69 -2.83 0.33
CA GLY A 80 -3.27 -1.60 -0.33
C GLY A 80 -2.13 -1.83 -1.32
N PHE A 81 -1.14 -2.65 -0.95
CA PHE A 81 -0.03 -3.02 -1.81
C PHE A 81 -0.50 -3.76 -3.06
N ALA A 82 -1.36 -4.78 -2.89
CA ALA A 82 -1.95 -5.51 -4.02
C ALA A 82 -2.71 -4.56 -4.97
N ARG A 83 -3.45 -3.59 -4.42
CA ARG A 83 -4.14 -2.58 -5.23
C ARG A 83 -3.18 -1.64 -5.94
N ALA A 84 -2.13 -1.18 -5.26
CA ALA A 84 -1.15 -0.24 -5.81
C ALA A 84 -0.33 -0.87 -6.94
N LEU A 85 0.03 -2.15 -6.84
CA LEU A 85 0.70 -2.88 -7.92
C LEU A 85 -0.14 -2.90 -9.20
N GLY A 86 -1.45 -3.11 -9.08
CA GLY A 86 -2.38 -3.09 -10.21
C GLY A 86 -2.79 -1.70 -10.69
N GLU A 87 -2.25 -0.62 -10.11
CA GLU A 87 -2.65 0.73 -10.51
C GLU A 87 -1.99 1.15 -11.83
N PHE A 88 -2.84 1.52 -12.78
CA PHE A 88 -2.42 1.96 -14.12
C PHE A 88 -2.97 3.35 -14.45
N GLY A 89 -4.26 3.60 -14.19
CA GLY A 89 -4.96 4.78 -14.71
C GLY A 89 -4.46 6.08 -14.12
N ALA A 90 -4.48 6.22 -12.80
CA ALA A 90 -4.03 7.45 -12.14
C ALA A 90 -2.54 7.70 -12.38
N THR A 91 -1.72 6.65 -12.37
CA THR A 91 -0.28 6.74 -12.61
C THR A 91 0.02 7.19 -14.04
N LEU A 92 -0.65 6.62 -15.05
CA LEU A 92 -0.46 7.02 -16.45
C LEU A 92 -0.88 8.48 -16.66
N MET A 93 -1.99 8.93 -16.05
CA MET A 93 -2.47 10.31 -16.16
C MET A 93 -1.54 11.33 -15.51
N VAL A 94 -0.87 10.97 -14.41
CA VAL A 94 -0.01 11.89 -13.64
C VAL A 94 1.45 11.82 -14.07
N ALA A 95 2.02 10.63 -14.16
CA ALA A 95 3.44 10.39 -14.41
C ALA A 95 3.77 10.01 -15.86
N GLY A 96 2.75 9.74 -16.69
CA GLY A 96 2.94 9.27 -18.06
C GLY A 96 3.65 7.91 -18.12
N SER A 97 4.13 7.57 -19.32
CA SER A 97 4.95 6.39 -19.56
C SER A 97 6.28 6.80 -20.15
N ILE A 98 7.27 7.09 -19.30
CA ILE A 98 8.63 7.38 -19.73
C ILE A 98 9.48 6.12 -19.45
N PRO A 99 9.96 5.43 -20.51
CA PRO A 99 10.79 4.24 -20.36
C PRO A 99 11.99 4.50 -19.46
N GLY A 100 12.24 3.60 -18.50
CA GLY A 100 13.34 3.71 -17.55
C GLY A 100 13.18 4.80 -16.48
N LYS A 101 12.06 5.53 -16.42
CA LYS A 101 11.79 6.52 -15.37
C LYS A 101 10.44 6.36 -14.68
N THR A 102 9.34 6.38 -15.43
CA THR A 102 7.97 6.35 -14.87
C THR A 102 7.12 5.19 -15.37
N GLN A 103 7.65 4.40 -16.31
CA GLN A 103 6.99 3.20 -16.81
C GLN A 103 6.90 2.14 -15.70
N THR A 104 5.68 1.89 -15.22
CA THR A 104 5.40 0.81 -14.28
C THR A 104 5.11 -0.49 -15.04
N LEU A 105 5.20 -1.64 -14.34
CA LEU A 105 4.87 -2.94 -14.93
C LEU A 105 3.45 -2.95 -15.55
N SER A 106 2.47 -2.36 -14.87
CA SER A 106 1.09 -2.27 -15.33
C SER A 106 0.95 -1.41 -16.60
N ILE A 107 1.74 -0.35 -16.73
CA ILE A 107 1.79 0.48 -17.94
C ILE A 107 2.48 -0.28 -19.08
N ALA A 108 3.58 -0.99 -18.80
CA ALA A 108 4.29 -1.79 -19.80
C ALA A 108 3.41 -2.91 -20.38
N VAL A 109 2.59 -3.57 -19.54
CA VAL A 109 1.58 -4.54 -20.01
C VAL A 109 0.59 -3.86 -20.96
N TYR A 110 0.05 -2.70 -20.59
CA TYR A 110 -0.90 -1.97 -21.43
C TYR A 110 -0.28 -1.58 -22.78
N GLU A 111 0.96 -1.07 -22.79
CA GLU A 111 1.67 -0.73 -24.03
C GLU A 111 1.92 -1.95 -24.92
N ALA A 112 2.30 -3.09 -24.35
CA ALA A 112 2.50 -4.34 -25.10
C ALA A 112 1.21 -4.81 -25.78
N VAL A 113 0.07 -4.73 -25.08
CA VAL A 113 -1.26 -5.04 -25.64
C VAL A 113 -1.61 -4.06 -26.76
N GLN A 114 -1.41 -2.76 -26.55
CA GLN A 114 -1.68 -1.73 -27.57
C GLN A 114 -0.79 -1.89 -28.82
N ALA A 115 0.41 -2.44 -28.66
CA ALA A 115 1.33 -2.76 -29.76
C ALA A 115 1.01 -4.09 -30.48
N GLY A 116 -0.02 -4.83 -30.04
CA GLY A 116 -0.37 -6.15 -30.56
C GLY A 116 0.65 -7.25 -30.23
N GLN A 117 1.50 -7.03 -29.22
CA GLN A 117 2.53 -7.98 -28.78
C GLN A 117 2.00 -8.86 -27.66
N ASP A 118 1.02 -9.71 -27.97
CA ASP A 118 0.32 -10.52 -26.97
C ASP A 118 1.26 -11.46 -26.20
N ASP A 119 2.29 -12.00 -26.85
CA ASP A 119 3.31 -12.85 -26.21
C ASP A 119 4.05 -12.09 -25.09
N VAL A 120 4.45 -10.85 -25.37
CA VAL A 120 5.15 -9.98 -24.41
C VAL A 120 4.22 -9.57 -23.29
N ALA A 121 2.97 -9.19 -23.61
CA ALA A 121 1.97 -8.83 -22.61
C ALA A 121 1.69 -9.99 -21.65
N ASN A 122 1.51 -11.21 -22.17
CA ASN A 122 1.27 -12.40 -21.37
C ASN A 122 2.44 -12.72 -20.43
N LEU A 123 3.68 -12.59 -20.92
CA LEU A 123 4.87 -12.77 -20.10
C LEU A 123 4.95 -11.73 -18.96
N LEU A 124 4.70 -10.46 -19.27
CA LEU A 124 4.72 -9.38 -18.27
C LEU A 124 3.63 -9.55 -17.22
N VAL A 125 2.42 -9.98 -17.61
CA VAL A 125 1.33 -10.31 -16.68
C VAL A 125 1.74 -11.46 -15.78
N LEU A 126 2.29 -12.55 -16.34
CA LEU A 126 2.73 -13.71 -15.56
C LEU A 126 3.78 -13.32 -14.52
N ILE A 127 4.81 -12.57 -14.92
CA ILE A 127 5.87 -12.08 -14.01
C ILE A 127 5.26 -11.22 -12.91
N THR A 128 4.40 -10.26 -13.27
CA THR A 128 3.78 -9.34 -12.31
C THR A 128 2.88 -10.08 -11.32
N SER A 129 2.08 -11.04 -11.78
CA SER A 129 1.24 -11.88 -10.93
C SER A 129 2.06 -12.75 -9.99
N VAL A 130 3.11 -13.42 -10.48
CA VAL A 130 3.99 -14.26 -9.66
C VAL A 130 4.68 -13.43 -8.59
N VAL A 131 5.22 -12.25 -8.93
CA VAL A 131 5.84 -11.33 -7.97
C VAL A 131 4.84 -10.88 -6.91
N CYS A 132 3.63 -10.47 -7.32
CA CYS A 132 2.59 -10.05 -6.39
C CYS A 132 2.23 -11.17 -5.40
N VAL A 133 1.93 -12.37 -5.90
CA VAL A 133 1.59 -13.53 -5.07
C VAL A 133 2.75 -13.93 -4.16
N ALA A 134 3.99 -13.95 -4.68
CA ALA A 134 5.17 -14.27 -3.89
C ALA A 134 5.37 -13.28 -2.72
N VAL A 135 5.24 -11.97 -2.97
CA VAL A 135 5.35 -10.95 -1.93
C VAL A 135 4.24 -11.10 -0.89
N LEU A 136 2.99 -11.26 -1.32
CA LEU A 136 1.85 -11.42 -0.41
C LEU A 136 1.99 -12.69 0.46
N LEU A 137 2.41 -13.80 -0.13
CA LEU A 137 2.65 -15.06 0.60
C LEU A 137 3.85 -14.97 1.53
N ALA A 138 4.94 -14.33 1.11
CA ALA A 138 6.13 -14.14 1.95
C ALA A 138 5.78 -13.33 3.19
N VAL A 139 5.10 -12.19 3.04
CA VAL A 139 4.70 -11.37 4.18
C VAL A 139 3.65 -12.08 5.04
N GLY A 140 2.70 -12.77 4.41
CA GLY A 140 1.69 -13.56 5.13
C GLY A 140 2.29 -14.69 5.98
N LYS A 141 3.34 -15.36 5.49
CA LYS A 141 4.05 -16.42 6.23
C LYS A 141 4.99 -15.88 7.30
N LEU A 142 5.62 -14.73 7.04
CA LEU A 142 6.52 -14.07 7.99
C LEU A 142 5.77 -13.38 9.14
N ALA A 143 4.46 -13.14 9.00
CA ALA A 143 3.62 -12.71 10.10
C ALA A 143 3.32 -13.91 11.03
N PRO A 144 3.96 -14.03 12.22
CA PRO A 144 3.80 -15.19 13.09
C PRO A 144 2.32 -15.43 13.45
N GLY A 145 1.86 -16.63 13.14
CA GLY A 145 0.48 -17.06 13.26
C GLY A 145 0.08 -17.36 14.71
N ARG A 146 -1.00 -16.71 15.14
CA ARG A 146 -2.10 -17.31 15.91
C ARG A 146 -3.23 -16.30 15.93
N VAL A 147 -4.16 -16.40 14.97
CA VAL A 147 -5.50 -15.84 15.21
C VAL A 147 -5.99 -16.58 16.45
N ALA A 148 -6.08 -15.88 17.58
CA ALA A 148 -6.74 -16.43 18.75
C ALA A 148 -8.21 -16.54 18.36
N THR A 149 -8.57 -17.71 17.83
CA THR A 149 -9.96 -18.17 17.77
C THR A 149 -10.50 -18.09 19.18
N ARG A 150 -11.42 -17.15 19.40
CA ARG A 150 -12.41 -17.28 20.47
C ARG A 150 -13.46 -18.30 20.02
#